data_AF-A0A5J4PFI6-F1
#
_entry.id   AF-A0A5J4PFI6-F1
#
_cell.length_a   1.000
_cell.length_b   1.000
_cell.length_c   1.000
_cell.angle_alpha   90.00
_cell.angle_beta   90.00
_cell.angle_gamma   90.00
#
_symmetry.space_group_name_H-M   'P 1'
#
loop_
_entity.id
_entity.type
_entity.pdbx_description
1 polymer ?
#
loop_
_entity_poly.entity_id
_entity_poly.type
_entity_poly.pdbx_seq_one_letter_code
_entity_poly.pdbx_strand_id
1 'polypeptide(L)' 'PAIVDDKERCGDWEIDTIIGKNGKGAILTLTERMTGFLLMENLPFGKQEEPLSKVVVRTLFA' A
#
# COMPACT_ATOMS: atom_id res chain seq x y z
N PRO A 1 10.85 6.19 -12.90
CA PRO A 1 11.43 5.89 -14.23
C PRO A 1 10.32 5.93 -15.28
N ALA A 2 10.60 6.30 -16.53
CA ALA A 2 9.56 6.44 -17.57
C ALA A 2 8.66 5.20 -17.66
N ILE A 3 9.24 4.00 -17.68
CA ILE A 3 8.52 2.71 -17.69
C ILE A 3 7.43 2.54 -16.60
N VAL A 4 7.60 3.17 -15.43
CA VAL A 4 6.62 3.15 -14.32
C VAL A 4 5.49 4.15 -14.55
N ASP A 5 5.83 5.32 -15.08
CA ASP A 5 4.88 6.40 -15.37
C ASP A 5 4.03 6.08 -16.61
N ASP A 6 4.67 5.46 -17.60
CA ASP A 6 4.06 4.96 -18.84
C ASP A 6 3.26 3.66 -18.62
N LYS A 7 3.34 3.06 -17.42
CA LYS A 7 2.56 1.88 -17.01
C LYS A 7 2.79 0.66 -17.90
N GLU A 8 4.02 0.45 -18.36
CA GLU A 8 4.34 -0.60 -19.34
C GLU A 8 4.78 -1.93 -18.71
N ARG A 9 4.97 -1.97 -17.38
CA ARG A 9 5.41 -3.15 -16.64
C ARG A 9 4.51 -3.43 -15.45
N CYS A 10 4.14 -4.69 -15.27
CA CYS A 10 3.46 -5.17 -14.06
C CYS A 10 4.45 -5.38 -12.91
N GLY A 11 4.06 -4.99 -11.71
CA GLY A 11 4.82 -5.20 -10.47
C GLY A 11 5.41 -3.92 -9.89
N ASP A 12 5.09 -2.77 -10.46
CA ASP A 12 5.38 -1.46 -9.87
C ASP A 12 4.22 -1.07 -8.94
N TRP A 13 4.49 -1.08 -7.63
CA TRP A 13 3.48 -0.84 -6.59
C TRP A 13 3.60 0.56 -6.00
N GLU A 14 2.47 1.26 -5.93
CA GLU A 14 2.28 2.50 -5.17
C GLU A 14 1.76 2.15 -3.77
N ILE A 15 2.40 2.71 -2.74
CA ILE A 15 2.05 2.46 -1.34
C ILE A 15 1.57 3.76 -0.71
N ASP A 16 0.36 3.72 -0.17
CA ASP A 16 -0.27 4.86 0.50
C ASP A 16 -0.87 4.44 1.85
N THR A 17 -1.28 5.44 2.63
CA THR A 17 -2.01 5.22 3.87
C THR A 17 -3.17 6.19 4.00
N ILE A 18 -4.39 5.66 4.15
CA ILE A 18 -5.56 6.46 4.51
C ILE A 18 -5.59 6.59 6.02
N ILE A 19 -5.56 7.82 6.53
CA ILE A 19 -5.56 8.11 7.96
C ILE A 19 -6.97 8.47 8.41
N GLY A 20 -7.46 7.80 9.45
CA GLY A 20 -8.77 8.09 10.02
C GLY A 20 -8.79 9.46 10.72
N LYS A 21 -10.00 10.01 10.90
CA LYS A 21 -10.20 11.33 11.53
C LYS A 21 -9.48 11.41 12.88
N ASN A 22 -8.83 12.55 13.14
CA ASN A 22 -8.03 12.79 14.34
C ASN A 22 -6.84 11.81 14.51
N GLY A 23 -6.33 11.23 13.42
CA GLY A 23 -5.21 10.29 13.45
C GLY A 23 -5.58 8.92 14.01
N LYS A 24 -6.88 8.60 14.16
CA LYS A 24 -7.35 7.35 14.74
C LYS A 24 -7.52 6.29 13.66
N GLY A 25 -6.70 5.24 13.72
CA GLY A 25 -6.71 4.16 12.75
C GLY A 25 -6.07 4.55 11.43
N ALA A 26 -5.66 3.55 10.67
CA ALA A 26 -5.12 3.74 9.33
C ALA A 26 -5.49 2.54 8.44
N ILE A 27 -5.51 2.75 7.14
CA ILE A 27 -5.64 1.68 6.14
C ILE A 27 -4.43 1.78 5.22
N LEU A 28 -3.72 0.67 5.04
CA LEU A 28 -2.70 0.52 4.01
C LEU A 28 -3.40 0.33 2.67
N THR A 29 -2.93 1.02 1.64
CA THR A 29 -3.32 0.78 0.25
C THR A 29 -2.09 0.48 -0.60
N LEU A 30 -2.15 -0.60 -1.37
CA LEU A 30 -1.14 -0.98 -2.35
C LEU A 30 -1.80 -1.06 -3.73
N THR A 31 -1.39 -0.19 -4.65
CA THR A 31 -1.97 -0.13 -5.99
C THR A 31 -0.91 -0.50 -7.02
N GLU A 32 -1.18 -1.53 -7.81
CA GLU A 32 -0.32 -1.88 -8.94
C GLU A 32 -0.54 -0.87 -10.09
N ARG A 33 0.53 -0.20 -10.51
CA ARG A 33 0.46 1.00 -11.36
C ARG A 33 -0.08 0.72 -12.76
N MET A 34 0.21 -0.45 -13.34
CA MET A 34 -0.20 -0.84 -14.68
C MET A 34 -1.68 -1.23 -14.74
N THR A 35 -2.10 -2.14 -13.88
CA THR A 35 -3.41 -2.79 -13.87
C THR A 35 -4.44 -2.07 -13.01
N GLY A 36 -3.99 -1.21 -12.08
CA GLY A 36 -4.85 -0.60 -11.08
C GLY A 36 -5.33 -1.58 -10.00
N PHE A 37 -4.75 -2.78 -9.93
CA PHE A 37 -5.10 -3.77 -8.92
C PHE A 37 -4.80 -3.25 -7.51
N LEU A 38 -5.81 -3.25 -6.65
CA LEU A 38 -5.76 -2.63 -5.33
C LEU A 38 -5.85 -3.69 -4.24
N LEU A 39 -4.86 -3.68 -3.36
CA LEU A 39 -4.89 -4.38 -2.07
C LEU A 39 -5.06 -3.35 -0.96
N MET A 40 -5.94 -3.63 -0.01
CA MET A 40 -6.15 -2.78 1.16
C MET A 40 -6.17 -3.60 2.44
N GLU A 41 -5.53 -3.09 3.48
CA GLU A 41 -5.55 -3.73 4.78
C GLU A 41 -5.72 -2.72 5.92
N ASN A 42 -6.61 -3.02 6.86
CA ASN A 42 -6.79 -2.23 8.06
C ASN A 42 -5.55 -2.32 8.96
N LEU A 43 -5.06 -1.18 9.44
CA LEU A 43 -3.95 -1.06 10.38
C LEU A 43 -4.52 -0.73 11.77
N PRO A 44 -4.79 -1.75 12.62
CA PRO A 44 -5.42 -1.55 13.93
C PRO A 44 -4.56 -0.70 14.89
N PHE A 45 -3.25 -0.65 14.66
CA PHE A 45 -2.29 0.13 15.45
C PHE A 45 -1.89 1.46 14.79
N GLY A 46 -2.53 1.86 13.69
CA GLY A 46 -2.22 3.09 12.96
C GLY A 46 -0.91 3.02 12.15
N LYS A 47 -0.29 4.19 11.88
CA LYS A 47 0.91 4.35 11.03
C LYS A 47 2.25 4.01 11.72
N GLN A 48 2.26 3.10 12.69
CA GLN A 48 3.52 2.70 13.34
C GLN A 48 4.44 1.97 12.34
N GLU A 49 5.73 2.30 12.33
CA GLU A 49 6.68 1.85 11.31
C GLU A 49 6.94 0.33 11.32
N GLU A 50 7.21 -0.25 12.50
CA GLU A 50 7.47 -1.69 12.65
C GLU A 50 6.28 -2.57 12.21
N PRO A 51 5.03 -2.29 12.63
CA PRO A 51 3.86 -3.02 12.16
C PRO A 51 3.62 -2.91 10.65
N LEU A 52 3.88 -1.75 10.05
CA LEU A 52 3.58 -1.48 8.64
C LEU A 52 4.41 -2.36 7.68
N SER A 53 5.70 -2.49 7.93
CA SER A 53 6.60 -3.31 7.09
C SER A 53 6.16 -4.77 7.03
N LYS A 54 5.77 -5.35 8.18
CA LYS A 54 5.27 -6.73 8.27
C LYS A 54 3.95 -6.91 7.52
N VAL A 55 3.06 -5.91 7.61
CA VAL A 55 1.80 -5.90 6.88
C VAL A 55 2.07 -5.90 5.38
N VAL A 56 2.91 -4.98 4.87
CA VAL A 56 3.24 -4.89 3.44
C VAL A 56 3.79 -6.20 2.88
N VAL A 57 4.76 -6.83 3.57
CA VAL A 57 5.34 -8.10 3.12
C VAL A 57 4.28 -9.20 3.07
N ARG A 58 3.44 -9.32 4.10
CA ARG A 58 2.34 -10.29 4.09
C ARG A 58 1.36 -9.99 2.96
N THR A 59 0.93 -8.75 2.78
CA THR A 59 -0.08 -8.40 1.77
C THR A 59 0.40 -8.68 0.33
N LEU A 60 1.70 -8.49 0.04
CA LEU A 60 2.26 -8.71 -1.30
C LEU A 60 2.64 -10.17 -1.59
N PHE A 61 2.92 -10.98 -0.56
CA PHE A 61 3.52 -12.31 -0.73
C PHE A 61 2.81 -13.46 0.00
N ALA A 62 1.64 -13.22 0.61
CA ALA A 62 0.82 -14.26 1.25
C ALA A 62 0.00 -15.08 0.25
#